data_AF-A0A2N2R7G2-F1
#
_entry.id   AF-A0A2N2R7G2-F1
#
_cell.length_a   1.000
_cell.length_b   1.000
_cell.length_c   1.000
_cell.angle_alpha   90.00
_cell.angle_beta   90.00
_cell.angle_gamma   90.00
#
_symmetry.space_group_name_H-M   'P 1'
#
loop_
_entity.id
_entity.type
_entity.pdbx_description
1 polymer ?
#
loop_
_entity_poly.entity_id
_entity_poly.type
_entity_poly.pdbx_seq_one_letter_code
_entity_poly.pdbx_strand_id
1 'polypeptide(L)'
;NGDTATALAAMADVIANDTMPGAISAEDRLATARSHINAGDKITAEKVLLGIRDSELQQMALMEQASFAALLAVSSVERGKIRFTGLRPAMLVTEFNSTTRLDIMRAALSLDDHQLADLQSGQLMASPDAKKVFGAARTLYALHGREKDFREIQRQVALLRIKHEEEPPPDSQAAKTENPG
;
A
#
# COMPACT_ATOMS: atom_id res chain seq x y z
N ASN A 1 1.06 11.57 47.20
CA ASN A 1 -0.09 11.11 46.39
C ASN A 1 -0.58 12.22 45.49
N GLY A 2 -0.01 12.38 44.29
CA GLY A 2 -0.58 13.39 43.38
C GLY A 2 0.15 13.69 42.07
N ASP A 3 1.37 13.22 41.85
CA ASP A 3 2.18 13.80 40.76
C ASP A 3 2.21 12.99 39.46
N THR A 4 2.03 11.68 39.52
CA THR A 4 2.13 10.83 38.31
C THR A 4 0.81 10.67 37.57
N ALA A 5 -0.30 10.55 38.29
CA ALA A 5 -1.63 10.43 37.69
C ALA A 5 -2.09 11.74 37.03
N THR A 6 -1.77 12.88 37.65
CA THR A 6 -2.08 14.22 37.11
C THR A 6 -1.21 14.53 35.89
N ALA A 7 0.07 14.13 35.89
CA ALA A 7 0.95 14.28 34.73
C ALA A 7 0.52 13.40 33.54
N LEU A 8 0.07 12.16 33.80
CA LEU A 8 -0.49 11.28 32.76
C LEU A 8 -1.81 11.80 32.20
N ALA A 9 -2.70 12.32 33.05
CA ALA A 9 -3.95 12.94 32.61
C ALA A 9 -3.68 14.21 31.80
N ALA A 10 -2.73 15.06 32.22
CA ALA A 10 -2.34 16.24 31.47
C ALA A 10 -1.67 15.90 30.13
N MET A 11 -0.87 14.83 30.05
CA MET A 11 -0.29 14.35 28.78
C MET A 11 -1.37 13.80 27.84
N ALA A 12 -2.36 13.07 28.37
CA ALA A 12 -3.48 12.58 27.58
C ALA A 12 -4.37 13.73 27.08
N ASP A 13 -4.60 14.75 27.91
CA ASP A 13 -5.32 15.97 27.53
C ASP A 13 -4.56 16.81 26.51
N VAL A 14 -3.23 16.87 26.57
CA VAL A 14 -2.43 17.54 25.54
C VAL A 14 -2.49 16.76 24.22
N ILE A 15 -2.43 15.43 24.23
CA ILE A 15 -2.58 14.62 23.01
C ILE A 15 -4.01 14.72 22.44
N ALA A 16 -5.02 14.86 23.32
CA ALA A 16 -6.41 15.04 22.91
C ALA A 16 -6.73 16.47 22.43
N ASN A 17 -6.06 17.50 22.97
CA ASN A 17 -6.29 18.91 22.64
C ASN A 17 -5.28 19.50 21.65
N ASP A 18 -4.14 18.84 21.38
CA ASP A 18 -3.19 19.21 20.33
C ASP A 18 -3.62 18.67 18.96
N THR A 19 -4.93 18.65 18.73
CA THR A 19 -5.50 18.63 17.38
C THR A 19 -5.62 20.07 16.90
N MET A 20 -4.50 20.75 16.68
CA MET A 20 -4.51 21.89 15.77
C MET A 20 -4.85 21.33 14.37
N PRO A 21 -6.01 21.65 13.77
CA PRO A 21 -6.37 21.15 12.45
C PRO A 21 -5.34 21.67 11.45
N GLY A 22 -4.44 20.79 11.00
CA GLY A 22 -3.37 21.12 10.05
C GLY A 22 -1.93 20.92 10.55
N ALA A 23 -1.69 20.59 11.82
CA ALA A 23 -0.32 20.38 12.33
C ALA A 23 0.32 19.04 11.88
N ILE A 24 -0.50 18.01 11.72
CA ILE A 24 -0.08 16.69 11.23
C ILE A 24 -0.66 16.48 9.84
N SER A 25 0.22 16.25 8.86
CA SER A 25 -0.18 16.04 7.47
C SER A 25 -1.01 14.76 7.33
N ALA A 26 -1.81 14.67 6.27
CA ALA A 26 -2.56 13.45 6.00
C ALA A 26 -1.63 12.24 5.79
N GLU A 27 -0.45 12.46 5.21
CA GLU A 27 0.58 11.44 5.03
C GLU A 27 1.11 10.89 6.36
N ASP A 28 1.39 11.76 7.33
CA ASP A 28 1.84 11.37 8.67
C ASP A 28 0.78 10.55 9.42
N ARG A 29 -0.50 10.90 9.26
CA ARG A 29 -1.61 10.11 9.82
C ARG A 29 -1.70 8.74 9.17
N LEU A 30 -1.52 8.64 7.85
CA LEU A 30 -1.47 7.35 7.15
C LEU A 30 -0.27 6.50 7.60
N ALA A 31 0.91 7.11 7.78
CA ALA A 31 2.09 6.43 8.31
C ALA A 31 1.87 5.92 9.74
N THR A 32 1.22 6.72 10.59
CA THR A 32 0.84 6.34 11.96
C THR A 32 -0.14 5.17 11.95
N ALA A 33 -1.20 5.23 11.13
CA ALA A 33 -2.16 4.15 10.99
C ALA A 33 -1.50 2.84 10.50
N ARG A 34 -0.57 2.91 9.55
CA ARG A 34 0.23 1.74 9.11
C ARG A 34 1.01 1.12 10.25
N SER A 35 1.65 1.95 11.08
CA SER A 35 2.43 1.48 12.23
C SER A 35 1.56 0.67 13.19
N HIS A 36 0.37 1.19 13.53
CA HIS A 36 -0.60 0.47 14.36
C HIS A 36 -1.09 -0.83 13.73
N ILE A 37 -1.41 -0.83 12.43
CA ILE A 37 -1.81 -2.07 11.72
C ILE A 37 -0.68 -3.10 11.73
N ASN A 38 0.57 -2.69 11.53
CA ASN A 38 1.72 -3.59 11.58
C ASN A 38 1.94 -4.17 12.98
N ALA A 39 1.59 -3.42 14.04
CA ALA A 39 1.60 -3.88 15.42
C ALA A 39 0.37 -4.74 15.80
N GLY A 40 -0.60 -4.92 14.89
CA GLY A 40 -1.86 -5.63 15.14
C GLY A 40 -2.93 -4.79 15.86
N ASP A 41 -2.66 -3.52 16.16
CA ASP A 41 -3.59 -2.61 16.82
C ASP A 41 -4.53 -1.95 15.81
N LYS A 42 -5.51 -2.72 15.35
CA LYS A 42 -6.51 -2.26 14.37
C LYS A 42 -7.43 -1.17 14.93
N ILE A 43 -7.70 -1.19 16.24
CA ILE A 43 -8.62 -0.23 16.89
C ILE A 43 -7.99 1.17 16.88
N THR A 44 -6.72 1.30 17.27
CA THR A 44 -6.05 2.61 17.24
C THR A 44 -5.83 3.08 15.81
N ALA A 45 -5.51 2.17 14.88
CA ALA A 45 -5.41 2.50 13.47
C ALA A 45 -6.73 3.08 12.91
N GLU A 46 -7.86 2.46 13.22
CA GLU A 46 -9.18 2.96 12.82
C GLU A 46 -9.42 4.36 13.38
N LYS A 47 -9.14 4.59 14.67
CA LYS A 47 -9.31 5.92 15.31
C LYS A 47 -8.49 7.01 14.61
N VAL A 48 -7.23 6.72 14.28
CA VAL A 48 -6.36 7.67 13.54
C VAL A 48 -6.95 7.99 12.17
N LEU A 49 -7.41 6.98 11.44
CA LEU A 49 -8.01 7.16 10.11
C LEU A 49 -9.33 7.92 10.16
N LEU A 50 -10.20 7.64 11.13
CA LEU A 50 -11.45 8.36 11.33
C LEU A 50 -11.26 9.83 11.74
N GLY A 51 -10.04 10.20 12.19
CA GLY A 51 -9.66 11.60 12.39
C GLY A 51 -9.39 12.38 11.10
N ILE A 52 -9.27 11.70 9.94
CA ILE A 52 -9.19 12.36 8.63
C ILE A 52 -10.61 12.66 8.14
N ARG A 53 -10.92 13.94 7.95
CA ARG A 53 -12.27 14.36 7.54
C ARG A 53 -12.49 14.05 6.06
N ASP A 54 -13.73 13.80 5.65
CA ASP A 54 -14.06 13.55 4.24
C ASP A 54 -13.63 14.70 3.31
N SER A 55 -13.73 15.95 3.77
CA SER A 55 -13.26 17.12 3.02
C SER A 55 -11.74 17.14 2.80
N GLU A 56 -10.97 16.68 3.79
CA GLU A 56 -9.51 16.54 3.67
C GLU A 56 -9.18 15.41 2.71
N LEU A 57 -9.88 14.28 2.84
CA LEU A 57 -9.71 13.12 1.97
C LEU A 57 -9.96 13.43 0.49
N GLN A 58 -10.97 14.25 0.19
CA GLN A 58 -11.27 14.68 -1.18
C GLN A 58 -10.19 15.58 -1.79
N GLN A 59 -9.38 16.25 -0.97
CA GLN A 59 -8.29 17.12 -1.40
C GLN A 59 -6.94 16.38 -1.53
N MET A 60 -6.86 15.16 -0.98
CA MET A 60 -5.67 14.31 -1.08
C MET A 60 -5.49 13.79 -2.50
N ALA A 61 -4.25 13.53 -2.91
CA ALA A 61 -3.99 12.86 -4.17
C ALA A 61 -4.44 11.39 -4.12
N LEU A 62 -4.56 10.79 -5.31
CA LEU A 62 -5.10 9.45 -5.48
C LEU A 62 -4.30 8.39 -4.71
N MET A 63 -2.99 8.58 -4.54
CA MET A 63 -2.13 7.64 -3.81
C MET A 63 -2.50 7.55 -2.33
N GLU A 64 -2.78 8.69 -1.71
CA GLU A 64 -3.13 8.80 -0.31
C GLU A 64 -4.59 8.41 -0.09
N GLN A 65 -5.49 8.73 -1.02
CA GLN A 65 -6.87 8.22 -1.00
C GLN A 65 -6.91 6.68 -1.07
N ALA A 66 -6.10 6.08 -1.96
CA ALA A 66 -5.99 4.64 -2.09
C ALA A 66 -5.43 3.99 -0.83
N SER A 67 -4.37 4.58 -0.26
CA SER A 67 -3.79 4.14 1.03
C SER A 67 -4.80 4.24 2.16
N PHE A 68 -5.51 5.37 2.26
CA PHE A 68 -6.56 5.58 3.26
C PHE A 68 -7.64 4.50 3.18
N ALA A 69 -8.19 4.27 1.99
CA ALA A 69 -9.25 3.28 1.78
C ALA A 69 -8.77 1.86 2.12
N ALA A 70 -7.53 1.52 1.74
CA ALA A 70 -6.92 0.23 2.03
C ALA A 70 -6.70 0.02 3.54
N LEU A 71 -6.08 0.98 4.23
CA LEU A 71 -5.80 0.90 5.66
C LEU A 71 -7.10 0.88 6.48
N LEU A 72 -8.13 1.63 6.05
CA LEU A 72 -9.44 1.59 6.69
C LEU A 72 -10.11 0.23 6.50
N ALA A 73 -10.02 -0.38 5.31
CA ALA A 73 -10.56 -1.71 5.07
C ALA A 73 -9.87 -2.81 5.90
N VAL A 74 -8.57 -2.67 6.18
CA VAL A 74 -7.80 -3.61 7.01
C VAL A 74 -8.13 -3.47 8.50
N SER A 75 -8.30 -2.23 8.97
CA SER A 75 -8.59 -1.92 10.37
C SER A 75 -10.06 -2.11 10.74
N SER A 76 -10.98 -1.78 9.83
CA SER A 76 -12.43 -1.81 10.01
C SER A 76 -13.13 -2.16 8.68
N VAL A 77 -13.36 -3.46 8.46
CA VAL A 77 -13.92 -3.97 7.20
C VAL A 77 -15.27 -3.31 6.87
N GLU A 78 -16.15 -3.17 7.87
CA GLU A 78 -17.49 -2.58 7.69
C GLU A 78 -17.43 -1.13 7.19
N ARG A 79 -16.47 -0.35 7.69
CA ARG A 79 -16.33 1.06 7.30
C ARG A 79 -15.51 1.27 6.03
N GLY A 80 -14.50 0.42 5.81
CA GLY A 80 -13.53 0.59 4.72
C GLY A 80 -13.92 -0.08 3.41
N LYS A 81 -14.69 -1.18 3.45
CA LYS A 81 -14.96 -2.01 2.26
C LYS A 81 -15.61 -1.23 1.13
N ILE A 82 -16.65 -0.44 1.42
CA ILE A 82 -17.36 0.33 0.39
C ILE A 82 -16.41 1.28 -0.34
N ARG A 83 -15.58 2.02 0.43
CA ARG A 83 -14.62 2.98 -0.14
C ARG A 83 -13.53 2.28 -0.94
N PHE A 84 -12.99 1.18 -0.43
CA PHE A 84 -11.97 0.40 -1.11
C PHE A 84 -12.49 -0.18 -2.44
N THR A 85 -13.67 -0.81 -2.42
CA THR A 85 -14.31 -1.34 -3.64
C THR A 85 -14.65 -0.23 -4.64
N GLY A 86 -15.07 0.95 -4.17
CA GLY A 86 -15.33 2.11 -5.02
C GLY A 86 -14.09 2.62 -5.77
N LEU A 87 -12.91 2.53 -5.16
CA LEU A 87 -11.64 2.94 -5.79
C LEU A 87 -10.97 1.83 -6.62
N ARG A 88 -11.50 0.60 -6.57
CA ARG A 88 -10.93 -0.55 -7.28
C ARG A 88 -10.63 -0.29 -8.77
N PRO A 89 -11.52 0.34 -9.57
CA PRO A 89 -11.22 0.60 -10.99
C PRO A 89 -9.97 1.45 -11.19
N ALA A 90 -9.77 2.47 -10.35
CA ALA A 90 -8.56 3.30 -10.38
C ALA A 90 -7.32 2.49 -9.95
N MET A 91 -7.46 1.66 -8.91
CA MET A 91 -6.36 0.84 -8.39
C MET A 91 -5.81 -0.17 -9.41
N LEU A 92 -6.63 -0.59 -10.38
CA LEU A 92 -6.22 -1.52 -11.43
C LEU A 92 -5.36 -0.88 -12.53
N VAL A 93 -5.55 0.41 -12.80
CA VAL A 93 -4.96 1.07 -13.98
C VAL A 93 -3.92 2.13 -13.61
N THR A 94 -3.94 2.64 -12.38
CA THR A 94 -3.04 3.68 -11.93
C THR A 94 -1.69 3.11 -11.47
N GLU A 95 -0.63 3.87 -11.72
CA GLU A 95 0.69 3.59 -11.16
C GLU A 95 0.81 4.17 -9.74
N PHE A 96 1.11 3.29 -8.77
CA PHE A 96 1.31 3.66 -7.37
C PHE A 96 2.75 3.39 -6.93
N ASN A 97 3.20 4.12 -5.92
CA ASN A 97 4.46 3.85 -5.25
C ASN A 97 4.40 2.54 -4.43
N SER A 98 5.57 2.01 -4.05
CA SER A 98 5.70 0.74 -3.33
C SER A 98 4.91 0.68 -2.02
N THR A 99 4.83 1.79 -1.28
CA THR A 99 4.10 1.86 -0.01
C THR A 99 2.60 1.72 -0.22
N THR A 100 2.02 2.53 -1.12
CA THR A 100 0.59 2.48 -1.44
C THR A 100 0.19 1.13 -2.02
N ARG A 101 1.04 0.53 -2.88
CA ARG A 101 0.77 -0.83 -3.41
C ARG A 101 0.72 -1.88 -2.32
N LEU A 102 1.60 -1.80 -1.33
CA LEU A 102 1.61 -2.74 -0.20
C LEU A 102 0.33 -2.61 0.65
N ASP A 103 -0.14 -1.38 0.87
CA ASP A 103 -1.42 -1.12 1.55
C ASP A 103 -2.59 -1.74 0.77
N ILE A 104 -2.69 -1.45 -0.54
CA ILE A 104 -3.75 -1.98 -1.42
C ILE A 104 -3.70 -3.51 -1.44
N MET A 105 -2.53 -4.11 -1.62
CA MET A 105 -2.35 -5.57 -1.65
C MET A 105 -2.82 -6.22 -0.34
N ARG A 106 -2.47 -5.63 0.81
CA ARG A 106 -2.90 -6.12 2.13
C ARG A 106 -4.44 -6.07 2.28
N ALA A 107 -5.06 -4.97 1.88
CA ALA A 107 -6.50 -4.81 1.92
C ALA A 107 -7.21 -5.77 0.97
N ALA A 108 -6.70 -5.92 -0.25
CA ALA A 108 -7.23 -6.84 -1.25
C ALA A 108 -7.19 -8.29 -0.76
N LEU A 109 -6.08 -8.74 -0.15
CA LEU A 109 -6.00 -10.05 0.49
C LEU A 109 -7.01 -10.21 1.64
N SER A 110 -7.19 -9.17 2.46
CA SER A 110 -8.15 -9.18 3.59
C SER A 110 -9.62 -9.21 3.15
N LEU A 111 -9.90 -8.82 1.91
CA LEU A 111 -11.25 -8.77 1.32
C LEU A 111 -11.46 -9.82 0.22
N ASP A 112 -10.54 -10.78 0.09
CA ASP A 112 -10.55 -11.84 -0.93
C ASP A 112 -10.58 -11.35 -2.39
N ASP A 113 -10.12 -10.11 -2.65
CA ASP A 113 -9.90 -9.59 -4.01
C ASP A 113 -8.54 -10.04 -4.54
N HIS A 114 -8.43 -11.33 -4.81
CA HIS A 114 -7.18 -11.97 -5.22
C HIS A 114 -6.61 -11.38 -6.53
N GLN A 115 -7.49 -11.00 -7.46
CA GLN A 115 -7.06 -10.37 -8.71
C GLN A 115 -6.29 -9.05 -8.45
N LEU A 116 -6.84 -8.19 -7.60
CA LEU A 116 -6.19 -6.93 -7.26
C LEU A 116 -4.91 -7.19 -6.45
N ALA A 117 -4.95 -8.12 -5.49
CA ALA A 117 -3.78 -8.47 -4.69
C ALA A 117 -2.61 -8.98 -5.57
N ASP A 118 -2.89 -9.85 -6.52
CA ASP A 118 -1.90 -10.47 -7.40
C ASP A 118 -1.30 -9.44 -8.36
N LEU A 119 -2.13 -8.55 -8.92
CA LEU A 119 -1.69 -7.44 -9.76
C LEU A 119 -0.70 -6.54 -9.01
N GLN A 120 -1.08 -6.07 -7.81
CA GLN A 120 -0.23 -5.18 -7.02
C GLN A 120 1.07 -5.87 -6.59
N SER A 121 0.99 -7.17 -6.25
CA SER A 121 2.17 -7.97 -5.91
C SER A 121 3.12 -8.13 -7.10
N GLY A 122 2.61 -8.42 -8.30
CA GLY A 122 3.41 -8.49 -9.51
C GLY A 122 4.14 -7.18 -9.81
N GLN A 123 3.44 -6.05 -9.68
CA GLN A 123 4.03 -4.72 -9.85
C GLN A 123 5.09 -4.41 -8.77
N LEU A 124 4.87 -4.81 -7.51
CA LEU A 124 5.87 -4.69 -6.45
C LEU A 124 7.11 -5.56 -6.70
N MET A 125 6.93 -6.80 -7.16
CA MET A 125 8.05 -7.71 -7.45
C MET A 125 8.83 -7.26 -8.68
N ALA A 126 8.18 -6.59 -9.63
CA ALA A 126 8.80 -5.97 -10.78
C ALA A 126 9.58 -4.69 -10.42
N SER A 127 9.26 -4.01 -9.32
CA SER A 127 9.85 -2.72 -8.96
C SER A 127 11.28 -2.80 -8.39
N PRO A 128 12.03 -1.68 -8.39
CA PRO A 128 13.36 -1.60 -7.76
C PRO A 128 13.34 -1.86 -6.25
N ASP A 129 12.20 -1.61 -5.59
CA ASP A 129 12.03 -1.80 -4.15
C ASP A 129 11.66 -3.22 -3.76
N ALA A 130 11.55 -4.16 -4.71
CA ALA A 130 11.13 -5.54 -4.46
C ALA A 130 11.84 -6.17 -3.26
N LYS A 131 13.17 -5.98 -3.13
CA LYS A 131 13.96 -6.52 -2.01
C LYS A 131 13.50 -6.00 -0.64
N LYS A 132 13.06 -4.74 -0.55
CA LYS A 132 12.62 -4.10 0.70
C LYS A 132 11.25 -4.61 1.13
N VAL A 133 10.33 -4.75 0.18
CA VAL A 133 8.93 -5.13 0.44
C VAL A 133 8.68 -6.64 0.42
N PHE A 134 9.61 -7.43 -0.10
CA PHE A 134 9.49 -8.88 -0.28
C PHE A 134 9.05 -9.60 0.98
N GLY A 135 9.73 -9.32 2.10
CA GLY A 135 9.45 -9.99 3.37
C GLY A 135 8.01 -9.75 3.82
N ALA A 136 7.56 -8.50 3.73
CA ALA A 136 6.19 -8.12 4.08
C ALA A 136 5.16 -8.76 3.14
N ALA A 137 5.39 -8.71 1.82
CA ALA A 137 4.48 -9.30 0.85
C ALA A 137 4.36 -10.83 1.02
N ARG A 138 5.49 -11.52 1.22
CA ARG A 138 5.50 -12.97 1.49
C ARG A 138 4.70 -13.33 2.74
N THR A 139 4.92 -12.61 3.84
CA THR A 139 4.20 -12.84 5.10
C THR A 139 2.69 -12.62 4.93
N LEU A 140 2.29 -11.61 4.16
CA LEU A 140 0.87 -11.37 3.88
C LEU A 140 0.27 -12.52 3.07
N TYR A 141 0.89 -12.95 1.96
CA TYR A 141 0.36 -14.09 1.21
C TYR A 141 0.31 -15.37 2.06
N ALA A 142 1.30 -15.57 2.94
CA ALA A 142 1.31 -16.70 3.85
C ALA A 142 0.17 -16.69 4.87
N LEU A 143 -0.12 -15.52 5.45
CA LEU A 143 -1.24 -15.35 6.37
C LEU A 143 -2.58 -15.74 5.74
N HIS A 144 -2.71 -15.60 4.42
CA HIS A 144 -3.90 -15.94 3.64
C HIS A 144 -3.81 -17.33 2.97
N GLY A 145 -2.77 -18.14 3.25
CA GLY A 145 -2.60 -19.48 2.67
C GLY A 145 -2.27 -19.51 1.17
N ARG A 146 -1.75 -18.40 0.64
CA ARG A 146 -1.48 -18.18 -0.80
C ARG A 146 0.00 -18.13 -1.15
N GLU A 147 0.88 -18.80 -0.39
CA GLU A 147 2.33 -18.80 -0.65
C GLU A 147 2.71 -19.41 -2.01
N LYS A 148 1.88 -20.31 -2.53
CA LYS A 148 2.08 -20.88 -3.87
C LYS A 148 1.86 -19.81 -4.95
N ASP A 149 0.82 -19.01 -4.81
CA ASP A 149 0.48 -17.94 -5.75
C ASP A 149 1.55 -16.85 -5.75
N PHE A 150 2.04 -16.45 -4.57
CA PHE A 150 3.15 -15.48 -4.49
C PHE A 150 4.42 -15.98 -5.20
N ARG A 151 4.73 -17.28 -5.11
CA ARG A 151 5.86 -17.89 -5.85
C ARG A 151 5.62 -17.93 -7.35
N GLU A 152 4.38 -18.13 -7.79
CA GLU A 152 4.02 -18.06 -9.21
C GLU A 152 4.24 -16.65 -9.76
N ILE A 153 3.76 -15.63 -9.04
CA ILE A 153 3.95 -14.22 -9.41
C ILE A 153 5.44 -13.90 -9.57
N GLN A 154 6.29 -14.35 -8.64
CA GLN A 154 7.74 -14.16 -8.74
C GLN A 154 8.34 -14.82 -9.99
N ARG A 155 7.90 -16.04 -10.32
CA ARG A 155 8.35 -16.74 -11.53
C ARG A 155 7.96 -15.96 -12.79
N GLN A 156 6.72 -15.50 -12.87
CA GLN A 156 6.23 -14.73 -14.02
C GLN A 156 7.00 -13.42 -14.19
N VAL A 157 7.26 -12.69 -13.11
CA VAL A 157 8.05 -11.45 -13.14
C VAL A 157 9.49 -11.73 -13.60
N ALA A 158 10.13 -12.81 -13.11
CA ALA A 158 11.47 -13.18 -13.56
C ALA A 158 11.51 -13.54 -15.04
N LEU A 159 10.53 -14.30 -15.54
CA LEU A 159 10.41 -14.65 -16.96
C LEU A 159 10.23 -13.42 -17.85
N LEU A 160 9.44 -12.43 -17.41
CA LEU A 160 9.25 -11.19 -18.15
C LEU A 160 10.53 -10.35 -18.23
N ARG A 161 11.33 -10.31 -17.16
CA ARG A 161 12.62 -9.60 -17.15
C ARG A 161 13.60 -10.18 -18.17
N ILE A 162 13.73 -11.50 -18.20
CA ILE A 162 14.61 -12.20 -19.16
C ILE A 162 14.22 -11.86 -20.61
N LYS A 163 12.92 -11.87 -20.93
CA LYS A 163 12.45 -11.53 -22.28
C LYS A 163 12.78 -10.09 -22.69
N HIS A 164 12.71 -9.13 -21.77
CA HIS A 164 13.07 -7.74 -22.07
C HIS A 164 14.58 -7.54 -22.20
N GLU A 165 15.41 -8.37 -21.56
CA GLU A 165 16.87 -8.36 -21.74
C GLU A 165 17.32 -9.01 -23.07
N GLU A 166 16.50 -9.89 -23.65
CA GLU A 166 16.78 -10.56 -24.92
C GLU A 166 16.36 -9.76 -26.17
N GLU A 167 15.54 -8.70 -26.04
CA GLU A 167 15.21 -7.82 -27.17
C GLU A 167 16.39 -6.87 -27.48
N PRO A 168 17.04 -6.99 -28.65
CA PRO A 168 18.14 -6.11 -29.00
C PRO A 168 17.63 -4.68 -29.23
N PRO A 169 18.42 -3.65 -28.87
CA PRO A 169 18.02 -2.26 -29.09
C PRO A 169 17.78 -1.99 -30.59
N PRO A 170 16.81 -1.10 -30.93
CA PRO A 170 16.39 -0.84 -32.31
C PRO A 170 17.53 -0.42 -33.25
N ASP A 171 18.60 0.15 -32.71
CA ASP A 171 19.79 0.56 -33.48
C ASP A 171 20.65 -0.61 -34.00
N SER A 172 20.43 -1.84 -33.50
CA SER A 172 21.18 -3.02 -33.94
C SER A 172 20.59 -3.70 -35.18
N GLN A 173 19.40 -3.30 -35.62
CA GLN A 173 18.75 -3.85 -36.83
C GLN A 173 19.06 -3.03 -38.09
N ALA A 174 19.46 -1.76 -37.95
CA ALA A 174 19.78 -0.90 -39.09
C ALA A 174 21.15 -1.23 -39.75
N ALA A 175 22.07 -1.87 -39.02
CA ALA A 175 23.43 -2.13 -39.51
C ALA A 175 23.57 -3.38 -40.41
N LYS A 176 22.48 -4.08 -40.75
CA LYS A 176 22.52 -5.32 -41.55
C LYS A 176 21.97 -5.19 -42.97
N THR A 177 21.57 -4.01 -43.43
CA THR A 177 20.86 -3.86 -44.73
C THR A 177 21.59 -3.08 -45.83
N GLU A 178 22.86 -2.70 -45.67
CA GLU A 178 23.59 -2.04 -46.76
C GLU A 178 24.91 -2.74 -47.05
N ASN A 179 24.85 -3.75 -47.93
CA ASN A 179 25.95 -4.04 -48.84
C ASN A 179 25.43 -4.78 -50.09
N PRO A 180 25.17 -4.09 -51.22
CA PRO A 180 25.30 -4.67 -52.53
C PRO A 180 26.63 -4.21 -53.15
N GLY A 181 27.41 -5.19 -53.61
CA GLY A 181 28.71 -4.97 -54.27
C GLY A 181 28.64 -4.34 -55.66
#